data_AF-A0A371QWQ6-F1
#
_entry.id   AF-A0A371QWQ6-F1
#
_cell.length_a   1.000
_cell.length_b   1.000
_cell.length_c   1.000
_cell.angle_alpha   90.00
_cell.angle_beta   90.00
_cell.angle_gamma   90.00
#
_symmetry.space_group_name_H-M   'P 1'
#
loop_
_entity.id
_entity.type
_entity.pdbx_description
1 polymer ?
#
loop_
_entity_poly.entity_id
_entity_poly.type
_entity_poly.pdbx_seq_one_letter_code
_entity_poly.pdbx_strand_id
1 'polypeptide(L)'
;MLKECIKIEGRAFLGGKVTRVKLGSGECKTLQLSNKYLILPGMVDIHVHFRDWGLSHKETLRGGAAAALAGGVVAVGDMPNTKPHIRTADLYKKRLEEGSALPIIYKVHMGIPQDLEELRAARPPTIKIYPEDVEAFGWGHIEKAAEACATLGCRLVFHCEDPAYFKEGERPPIAEFACVERARQMAFKTGVKIHLTHITLSQTAEAARGWATVDATPHHLLLDVENCRDRGLCHVNPRLRTPEMRKRLLAAFASGLVDIYATDHAPHTLEEKRSEAPPPGICSLDVALSLLLTLWKRGVVTLSDVVRLYSHRPARFFDLQIDVKKGYFTVVRLEEFTVRGEEFAGTCKHTPFEGFKAFGRVFATSVGGRIYFKNGDVYMINI
;
A
#
# COMPACT_ATOMS: atom_id res chain seq x y z
N MET A 1 26.08 -11.41 0.70
CA MET A 1 25.76 -10.29 1.60
C MET A 1 26.69 -9.12 1.31
N LEU A 2 26.20 -8.01 0.79
CA LEU A 2 26.95 -6.75 0.91
C LEU A 2 26.87 -6.33 2.39
N LYS A 3 27.81 -6.84 3.20
CA LYS A 3 28.08 -6.42 4.59
C LYS A 3 28.67 -5.00 4.66
N GLU A 4 28.79 -4.32 3.54
CA GLU A 4 29.41 -3.01 3.46
C GLU A 4 28.39 -1.95 3.87
N CYS A 5 28.62 -1.31 5.01
CA CYS A 5 28.04 -0.01 5.30
C CYS A 5 28.40 0.92 4.11
N ILE A 6 27.41 1.65 3.58
CA ILE A 6 27.57 2.52 2.42
C ILE A 6 27.27 3.96 2.85
N LYS A 7 28.22 4.87 2.62
CA LYS A 7 27.94 6.31 2.65
C LYS A 7 27.34 6.70 1.30
N ILE A 8 26.32 7.56 1.30
CA ILE A 8 25.74 8.06 0.04
C ILE A 8 25.93 9.56 -0.02
N GLU A 9 26.50 10.04 -1.12
CA GLU A 9 26.59 11.46 -1.41
C GLU A 9 25.82 11.76 -2.70
N GLY A 10 24.88 12.69 -2.65
CA GLY A 10 24.02 12.96 -3.80
C GLY A 10 22.97 14.02 -3.52
N ARG A 11 22.04 14.18 -4.46
CA ARG A 11 20.88 15.07 -4.30
C ARG A 11 19.77 14.31 -3.59
N ALA A 12 19.21 14.89 -2.53
CA ALA A 12 18.05 14.39 -1.82
C ALA A 12 16.93 15.43 -1.82
N PHE A 13 15.68 14.97 -1.91
CA PHE A 13 14.52 15.81 -1.67
C PHE A 13 14.16 15.77 -0.18
N LEU A 14 14.45 16.86 0.54
CA LEU A 14 14.23 16.98 1.97
C LEU A 14 13.60 18.34 2.30
N GLY A 15 12.60 18.37 3.18
CA GLY A 15 11.97 19.61 3.62
C GLY A 15 11.40 20.46 2.46
N GLY A 16 10.86 19.81 1.43
CA GLY A 16 10.24 20.48 0.28
C GLY A 16 11.21 20.99 -0.79
N LYS A 17 12.52 20.71 -0.68
CA LYS A 17 13.53 21.15 -1.65
C LYS A 17 14.56 20.06 -1.96
N VAL A 18 15.15 20.14 -3.14
CA VAL A 18 16.31 19.31 -3.50
C VAL A 18 17.58 19.95 -2.91
N THR A 19 18.32 19.19 -2.11
CA THR A 19 19.60 19.61 -1.51
C THR A 19 20.65 18.53 -1.69
N ARG A 20 21.94 18.90 -1.72
CA ARG A 20 23.02 17.92 -1.65
C ARG A 20 23.13 17.43 -0.21
N VAL A 21 23.30 16.12 -0.04
CA VAL A 21 23.46 15.47 1.26
C VAL A 21 24.61 14.49 1.23
N LYS A 22 25.17 14.23 2.42
CA LYS A 22 26.06 13.13 2.71
C LYS A 22 25.42 12.31 3.83
N LEU A 23 25.02 11.08 3.52
CA LEU A 23 24.34 10.16 4.43
C LEU A 23 25.31 9.03 4.85
N GLY A 24 25.14 8.55 6.07
CA GLY A 24 25.98 7.50 6.68
C GLY A 24 27.14 8.04 7.51
N SER A 25 27.67 7.19 8.40
CA SER A 25 28.77 7.46 9.33
C SER A 25 29.85 6.35 9.26
N GLY A 26 31.03 6.56 9.85
CA GLY A 26 32.11 5.54 9.93
C GLY A 26 33.04 5.46 8.71
N GLU A 27 33.95 4.48 8.63
CA GLU A 27 34.88 4.25 7.49
C GLU A 27 34.24 3.41 6.37
N CYS A 28 33.08 3.85 5.89
CA CYS A 28 32.28 3.13 4.92
C CYS A 28 32.57 3.58 3.48
N LYS A 29 32.49 2.65 2.51
CA LYS A 29 32.63 2.95 1.08
C LYS A 29 31.58 3.99 0.68
N THR A 30 32.03 5.07 0.04
CA THR A 30 31.13 6.16 -0.38
C THR A 30 30.65 5.93 -1.80
N LEU A 31 29.34 5.80 -1.97
CA LEU A 31 28.66 5.82 -3.25
C LEU A 31 28.31 7.27 -3.61
N GLN A 32 29.07 7.85 -4.54
CA GLN A 32 28.76 9.16 -5.12
C GLN A 32 27.72 9.01 -6.23
N LEU A 33 26.56 9.63 -6.03
CA LEU A 33 25.46 9.63 -6.97
C LEU A 33 25.54 10.87 -7.86
N SER A 34 25.55 10.66 -9.17
CA SER A 34 25.48 11.74 -10.15
C SER A 34 24.09 12.41 -10.16
N ASN A 35 23.95 13.50 -10.92
CA ASN A 35 22.68 14.19 -11.12
C ASN A 35 21.60 13.35 -11.85
N LYS A 36 21.92 12.13 -12.29
CA LYS A 36 20.91 11.19 -12.81
C LYS A 36 20.09 10.53 -11.70
N TYR A 37 20.52 10.66 -10.45
CA TYR A 37 19.87 10.06 -9.29
C TYR A 37 19.24 11.12 -8.39
N LEU A 38 18.25 10.68 -7.62
CA LEU A 38 17.59 11.46 -6.58
C LEU A 38 17.30 10.55 -5.39
N ILE A 39 17.62 11.03 -4.19
CA ILE A 39 17.31 10.36 -2.93
C ILE A 39 15.97 10.90 -2.42
N LEU A 40 15.05 10.00 -2.08
CA LEU A 40 13.76 10.31 -1.47
C LEU A 40 13.67 9.60 -0.11
N PRO A 41 12.85 10.10 0.84
CA PRO A 41 12.41 9.29 1.99
C PRO A 41 11.89 7.93 1.53
N GLY A 42 12.10 6.88 2.32
CA GLY A 42 11.58 5.55 1.98
C GLY A 42 10.06 5.57 1.88
N MET A 43 9.49 4.84 0.92
CA MET A 43 8.04 4.78 0.78
C MET A 43 7.42 3.90 1.87
N VAL A 44 6.17 4.16 2.23
CA VAL A 44 5.38 3.38 3.18
C VAL A 44 4.08 3.00 2.48
N ASP A 45 3.87 1.71 2.28
CA ASP A 45 2.63 1.21 1.68
C ASP A 45 1.74 0.59 2.75
N ILE A 46 0.61 1.21 3.04
CA ILE A 46 -0.28 0.75 4.12
C ILE A 46 -1.18 -0.42 3.70
N HIS A 47 -1.14 -0.85 2.44
CA HIS A 47 -2.13 -1.79 1.91
C HIS A 47 -1.49 -2.82 1.00
N VAL A 48 -1.03 -3.91 1.60
CA VAL A 48 -0.52 -5.09 0.87
C VAL A 48 -1.18 -6.37 1.38
N HIS A 49 -1.10 -7.43 0.58
CA HIS A 49 -1.55 -8.76 0.93
C HIS A 49 -0.40 -9.76 0.69
N PHE A 50 0.48 -9.93 1.67
CA PHE A 50 1.60 -10.89 1.62
C PHE A 50 1.10 -12.29 1.94
N ARG A 51 0.26 -12.83 1.05
CA ARG A 51 -0.55 -14.05 1.16
C ARG A 51 -0.10 -15.09 2.20
N ASP A 52 1.12 -15.65 2.07
CA ASP A 52 1.84 -16.59 2.94
C ASP A 52 0.98 -17.68 3.64
N TRP A 53 1.56 -18.47 4.54
CA TRP A 53 0.92 -19.61 5.20
C TRP A 53 0.20 -20.52 4.18
N GLY A 54 -1.12 -20.74 4.34
CA GLY A 54 -1.92 -21.55 3.42
C GLY A 54 -2.09 -20.95 2.02
N LEU A 55 -1.62 -19.73 1.78
CA LEU A 55 -1.69 -19.00 0.49
C LEU A 55 -0.30 -18.65 -0.07
N SER A 56 0.77 -19.25 0.48
CA SER A 56 2.17 -19.01 0.09
C SER A 56 2.49 -19.25 -1.39
N HIS A 57 1.72 -20.11 -2.06
CA HIS A 57 1.82 -20.32 -3.51
C HIS A 57 1.51 -19.07 -4.34
N LYS A 58 0.79 -18.08 -3.77
CA LYS A 58 0.49 -16.80 -4.43
C LYS A 58 1.57 -15.76 -4.18
N GLU A 59 2.01 -15.64 -2.92
CA GLU A 59 3.03 -14.72 -2.45
C GLU A 59 3.52 -15.15 -1.06
N THR A 60 4.79 -14.93 -0.76
CA THR A 60 5.36 -15.19 0.58
C THR A 60 5.72 -13.87 1.25
N LEU A 61 5.91 -13.86 2.58
CA LEU A 61 6.45 -12.68 3.28
C LEU A 61 7.79 -12.21 2.67
N ARG A 62 8.67 -13.16 2.30
CA ARG A 62 9.96 -12.84 1.68
C ARG A 62 9.80 -12.26 0.28
N GLY A 63 8.93 -12.83 -0.55
CA GLY A 63 8.65 -12.33 -1.90
C GLY A 63 7.99 -10.95 -1.87
N GLY A 64 6.99 -10.75 -1.00
CA GLY A 64 6.38 -9.44 -0.78
C GLY A 64 7.38 -8.38 -0.31
N ALA A 65 8.29 -8.73 0.61
CA ALA A 65 9.34 -7.83 1.04
C ALA A 65 10.35 -7.50 -0.07
N ALA A 66 10.66 -8.46 -0.94
CA ALA A 66 11.49 -8.25 -2.12
C ALA A 66 10.84 -7.24 -3.07
N ALA A 67 9.53 -7.40 -3.34
CA ALA A 67 8.74 -6.43 -4.13
C ALA A 67 8.71 -5.04 -3.48
N ALA A 68 8.50 -4.96 -2.16
CA ALA A 68 8.52 -3.70 -1.41
C ALA A 68 9.86 -2.97 -1.61
N LEU A 69 10.97 -3.66 -1.37
CA LEU A 69 12.30 -3.09 -1.51
C LEU A 69 12.61 -2.65 -2.95
N ALA A 70 12.22 -3.45 -3.95
CA ALA A 70 12.34 -3.08 -5.36
C ALA A 70 11.48 -1.86 -5.73
N GLY A 71 10.33 -1.69 -5.07
CA GLY A 71 9.44 -0.53 -5.21
C GLY A 71 9.87 0.73 -4.45
N GLY A 72 11.00 0.70 -3.72
CA GLY A 72 11.44 1.83 -2.89
C GLY A 72 10.72 1.93 -1.55
N VAL A 73 9.97 0.89 -1.17
CA VAL A 73 9.16 0.81 0.04
C VAL A 73 9.98 0.22 1.18
N VAL A 74 10.00 0.94 2.30
CA VAL A 74 10.76 0.58 3.51
C VAL A 74 9.85 0.07 4.63
N ALA A 75 8.54 0.27 4.50
CA ALA A 75 7.55 -0.17 5.48
C ALA A 75 6.25 -0.56 4.80
N VAL A 76 5.59 -1.60 5.29
CA VAL A 76 4.32 -2.10 4.75
C VAL A 76 3.27 -2.34 5.83
N GLY A 77 1.99 -2.23 5.46
CA GLY A 77 0.83 -2.67 6.22
C GLY A 77 0.16 -3.87 5.55
N ASP A 78 0.38 -5.07 6.09
CA ASP A 78 -0.20 -6.30 5.57
C ASP A 78 -1.64 -6.51 6.05
N MET A 79 -2.48 -6.98 5.15
CA MET A 79 -3.91 -7.19 5.36
C MET A 79 -4.20 -8.58 5.95
N PRO A 80 -5.25 -8.74 6.78
CA PRO A 80 -5.46 -9.93 7.61
C PRO A 80 -6.07 -11.13 6.89
N ASN A 81 -6.47 -11.00 5.63
CA ASN A 81 -7.19 -12.03 4.87
C ASN A 81 -6.26 -13.14 4.32
N THR A 82 -5.33 -13.60 5.16
CA THR A 82 -4.52 -14.80 4.95
C THR A 82 -5.32 -16.07 5.21
N LYS A 83 -4.69 -17.25 5.11
CA LYS A 83 -5.29 -18.53 5.52
C LYS A 83 -4.42 -19.20 6.59
N PRO A 84 -4.85 -19.25 7.86
CA PRO A 84 -6.12 -18.72 8.41
C PRO A 84 -6.20 -17.19 8.39
N HIS A 85 -7.42 -16.64 8.47
CA HIS A 85 -7.66 -15.20 8.56
C HIS A 85 -7.23 -14.69 9.94
N ILE A 86 -6.51 -13.58 10.00
CA ILE A 86 -5.92 -13.03 11.23
C ILE A 86 -6.99 -12.29 12.04
N ARG A 87 -7.81 -13.04 12.78
CA ARG A 87 -8.90 -12.53 13.61
C ARG A 87 -8.75 -12.83 15.11
N THR A 88 -7.64 -13.42 15.53
CA THR A 88 -7.36 -13.67 16.96
C THR A 88 -6.05 -13.02 17.37
N ALA A 89 -5.90 -12.75 18.65
CA ALA A 89 -4.69 -12.15 19.22
C ALA A 89 -3.45 -13.01 18.96
N ASP A 90 -3.59 -14.33 19.02
CA ASP A 90 -2.51 -15.27 18.76
C ASP A 90 -2.04 -15.21 17.31
N LEU A 91 -2.98 -15.24 16.35
CA LEU A 91 -2.64 -15.11 14.92
C LEU A 91 -2.02 -13.75 14.62
N TYR A 92 -2.54 -12.69 15.25
CA TYR A 92 -2.03 -11.33 15.07
C TYR A 92 -0.59 -11.20 15.56
N LYS A 93 -0.30 -11.67 16.77
CA LYS A 93 1.04 -11.65 17.37
C LYS A 93 2.01 -12.53 16.58
N LYS A 94 1.59 -13.73 16.20
CA LYS A 94 2.39 -14.65 15.37
C LYS A 94 2.78 -13.98 14.04
N ARG A 95 1.84 -13.31 13.38
CA ARG A 95 2.13 -12.63 12.11
C ARG A 95 3.11 -11.48 12.25
N LEU A 96 2.96 -10.67 13.31
CA LEU A 96 3.91 -9.59 13.62
C LEU A 96 5.32 -10.13 13.84
N GLU A 97 5.45 -11.23 14.59
CA GLU A 97 6.73 -11.87 14.87
C GLU A 97 7.41 -12.36 13.58
N GLU A 98 6.70 -13.12 12.76
CA GLU A 98 7.23 -13.63 11.48
C GLU A 98 7.65 -12.49 10.53
N GLY A 99 6.82 -11.46 10.40
CA GLY A 99 7.12 -10.31 9.56
C GLY A 99 8.25 -9.41 10.10
N SER A 100 8.50 -9.43 11.41
CA SER A 100 9.59 -8.64 12.04
C SER A 100 10.99 -9.10 11.60
N ALA A 101 11.10 -10.32 11.09
CA ALA A 101 12.34 -10.86 10.54
C ALA A 101 12.66 -10.35 9.11
N LEU A 102 11.71 -9.65 8.48
CA LEU A 102 11.92 -9.09 7.14
C LEU A 102 12.83 -7.85 7.18
N PRO A 103 13.59 -7.59 6.10
CA PRO A 103 14.43 -6.39 5.98
C PRO A 103 13.65 -5.11 5.64
N ILE A 104 12.43 -4.96 6.17
CA ILE A 104 11.55 -3.80 6.08
C ILE A 104 10.82 -3.62 7.41
N ILE A 105 10.23 -2.44 7.65
CA ILE A 105 9.32 -2.27 8.79
C ILE A 105 7.98 -2.94 8.42
N TYR A 106 7.70 -4.07 9.04
CA TYR A 106 6.47 -4.80 8.80
C TYR A 106 5.40 -4.46 9.86
N LYS A 107 4.22 -4.09 9.40
CA LYS A 107 3.00 -3.91 10.20
C LYS A 107 1.91 -4.82 9.65
N VAL A 108 0.94 -5.15 10.48
CA VAL A 108 -0.23 -5.93 10.09
C VAL A 108 -1.50 -5.31 10.67
N HIS A 109 -2.54 -5.28 9.85
CA HIS A 109 -3.90 -4.97 10.28
C HIS A 109 -4.53 -6.24 10.86
N MET A 110 -5.26 -6.14 11.96
CA MET A 110 -6.05 -7.28 12.46
C MET A 110 -7.41 -7.31 11.74
N GLY A 111 -7.93 -8.49 11.40
CA GLY A 111 -9.31 -8.61 10.93
C GLY A 111 -10.29 -8.44 12.08
N ILE A 112 -11.51 -7.99 11.79
CA ILE A 112 -12.54 -7.92 12.84
C ILE A 112 -12.79 -9.32 13.43
N PRO A 113 -12.65 -9.50 14.76
CA PRO A 113 -12.87 -10.78 15.39
C PRO A 113 -14.36 -11.05 15.61
N GLN A 114 -14.72 -12.32 15.69
CA GLN A 114 -16.08 -12.71 16.10
C GLN A 114 -16.30 -12.41 17.59
N ASP A 115 -15.31 -12.72 18.43
CA ASP A 115 -15.28 -12.29 19.83
C ASP A 115 -14.44 -11.00 19.96
N LEU A 116 -15.09 -9.90 20.35
CA LEU A 116 -14.43 -8.59 20.47
C LEU A 116 -13.41 -8.53 21.62
N GLU A 117 -13.40 -9.48 22.56
CA GLU A 117 -12.37 -9.55 23.60
C GLU A 117 -10.96 -9.84 23.02
N GLU A 118 -10.88 -10.44 21.83
CA GLU A 118 -9.64 -10.58 21.07
C GLU A 118 -8.97 -9.22 20.79
N LEU A 119 -9.75 -8.14 20.64
CA LEU A 119 -9.20 -6.79 20.46
C LEU A 119 -8.46 -6.31 21.71
N ARG A 120 -8.96 -6.65 22.91
CA ARG A 120 -8.28 -6.30 24.17
C ARG A 120 -7.01 -7.10 24.36
N ALA A 121 -7.01 -8.36 23.93
CA ALA A 121 -5.86 -9.27 24.04
C ALA A 121 -4.75 -8.97 23.02
N ALA A 122 -5.10 -8.51 21.81
CA ALA A 122 -4.14 -8.18 20.76
C ALA A 122 -3.72 -6.71 20.75
N ARG A 123 -4.60 -5.79 21.18
CA ARG A 123 -4.44 -4.32 21.11
C ARG A 123 -3.90 -3.85 19.74
N PRO A 124 -4.54 -4.22 18.62
CA PRO A 124 -4.03 -3.84 17.31
C PRO A 124 -4.22 -2.33 17.11
N PRO A 125 -3.29 -1.61 16.47
CA PRO A 125 -3.48 -0.18 16.17
C PRO A 125 -4.59 0.04 15.13
N THR A 126 -4.91 -0.98 14.34
CA THR A 126 -5.90 -0.93 13.27
C THR A 126 -6.64 -2.25 13.14
N ILE A 127 -7.94 -2.17 12.86
CA ILE A 127 -8.72 -3.32 12.39
C ILE A 127 -9.23 -3.09 10.97
N LYS A 128 -9.12 -4.11 10.11
CA LYS A 128 -9.62 -4.11 8.74
C LYS A 128 -11.00 -4.75 8.70
N ILE A 129 -11.90 -4.10 7.98
CA ILE A 129 -13.28 -4.53 7.76
C ILE A 129 -13.49 -4.66 6.26
N TYR A 130 -13.96 -5.83 5.83
CA TYR A 130 -14.31 -6.17 4.47
C TYR A 130 -15.84 -6.24 4.28
N PRO A 131 -16.36 -6.12 3.04
CA PRO A 131 -17.77 -6.38 2.76
C PRO A 131 -18.22 -7.77 3.25
N GLU A 132 -17.36 -8.78 3.13
CA GLU A 132 -17.62 -10.14 3.58
C GLU A 132 -17.73 -10.25 5.11
N ASP A 133 -17.08 -9.35 5.86
CA ASP A 133 -17.25 -9.26 7.32
C ASP A 133 -18.63 -8.68 7.68
N VAL A 134 -19.10 -7.71 6.88
CA VAL A 134 -20.44 -7.12 7.03
C VAL A 134 -21.51 -8.16 6.71
N GLU A 135 -21.33 -8.97 5.67
CA GLU A 135 -22.23 -10.09 5.36
C GLU A 135 -22.27 -11.13 6.49
N ALA A 136 -21.09 -11.50 7.02
CA ALA A 136 -20.98 -12.55 8.03
C ALA A 136 -21.46 -12.13 9.42
N PHE A 137 -21.17 -10.89 9.84
CA PHE A 137 -21.41 -10.43 11.22
C PHE A 137 -22.50 -9.38 11.33
N GLY A 138 -22.87 -8.73 10.23
CA GLY A 138 -23.84 -7.63 10.20
C GLY A 138 -23.29 -6.32 10.76
N TRP A 139 -23.89 -5.21 10.33
CA TRP A 139 -23.50 -3.86 10.75
C TRP A 139 -23.52 -3.66 12.28
N GLY A 140 -24.44 -4.29 13.01
CA GLY A 140 -24.50 -4.18 14.46
C GLY A 140 -23.26 -4.72 15.19
N HIS A 141 -22.59 -5.73 14.64
CA HIS A 141 -21.31 -6.22 15.16
C HIS A 141 -20.18 -5.24 14.84
N ILE A 142 -20.17 -4.66 13.63
CA ILE A 142 -19.20 -3.65 13.22
C ILE A 142 -19.30 -2.40 14.11
N GLU A 143 -20.51 -1.98 14.46
CA GLU A 143 -20.77 -0.84 15.36
C GLU A 143 -20.21 -1.12 16.77
N LYS A 144 -20.41 -2.32 17.32
CA LYS A 144 -19.78 -2.72 18.60
C LYS A 144 -18.25 -2.74 18.53
N ALA A 145 -17.69 -3.20 17.41
CA ALA A 145 -16.24 -3.15 17.18
C ALA A 145 -15.73 -1.70 17.11
N ALA A 146 -16.52 -0.77 16.56
CA ALA A 146 -16.21 0.65 16.54
C ALA A 146 -16.12 1.25 17.96
N GLU A 147 -17.07 0.92 18.84
CA GLU A 147 -17.08 1.32 20.25
C GLU A 147 -15.86 0.77 21.01
N ALA A 148 -15.57 -0.52 20.82
CA ALA A 148 -14.39 -1.15 21.40
C ALA A 148 -13.11 -0.47 20.90
N CYS A 149 -13.02 -0.15 19.61
CA CYS A 149 -11.84 0.52 19.05
C CYS A 149 -11.67 1.96 19.52
N ALA A 150 -12.76 2.71 19.66
CA ALA A 150 -12.71 4.05 20.24
C ALA A 150 -12.10 4.04 21.65
N THR A 151 -12.47 3.04 22.46
CA THR A 151 -11.94 2.85 23.82
C THR A 151 -10.48 2.43 23.83
N LEU A 152 -10.08 1.54 22.92
CA LEU A 152 -8.71 1.00 22.84
C LEU A 152 -7.73 1.91 22.08
N GLY A 153 -8.23 2.95 21.42
CA GLY A 153 -7.44 3.81 20.54
C GLY A 153 -7.08 3.17 19.19
N CYS A 154 -7.79 2.12 18.78
CA CYS A 154 -7.62 1.52 17.45
C CYS A 154 -8.44 2.22 16.37
N ARG A 155 -7.92 2.17 15.14
CA ARG A 155 -8.55 2.75 13.95
C ARG A 155 -9.27 1.68 13.14
N LEU A 156 -10.44 2.02 12.60
CA LEU A 156 -11.11 1.17 11.62
C LEU A 156 -10.59 1.48 10.21
N VAL A 157 -10.30 0.43 9.45
CA VAL A 157 -9.85 0.47 8.06
C VAL A 157 -10.88 -0.27 7.22
N PHE A 158 -11.60 0.42 6.34
CA PHE A 158 -12.67 -0.17 5.55
C PHE A 158 -12.23 -0.43 4.12
N HIS A 159 -12.39 -1.67 3.65
CA HIS A 159 -12.76 -1.87 2.25
C HIS A 159 -14.22 -1.42 2.13
N CYS A 160 -14.43 -0.21 1.65
CA CYS A 160 -15.74 0.39 1.77
C CYS A 160 -16.63 0.11 0.56
N GLU A 161 -17.33 -1.03 0.58
CA GLU A 161 -18.43 -1.35 -0.33
C GLU A 161 -19.52 -2.09 0.47
N ASP A 162 -20.75 -1.58 0.48
CA ASP A 162 -21.86 -2.22 1.19
C ASP A 162 -22.38 -3.43 0.38
N PRO A 163 -22.27 -4.66 0.92
CA PRO A 163 -22.66 -5.87 0.22
C PRO A 163 -24.15 -5.95 -0.13
N ALA A 164 -25.01 -5.17 0.55
CA ALA A 164 -26.44 -5.09 0.23
C ALA A 164 -26.72 -4.58 -1.21
N TYR A 165 -25.72 -3.94 -1.83
CA TYR A 165 -25.81 -3.43 -3.20
C TYR A 165 -25.12 -4.34 -4.23
N PHE A 166 -24.56 -5.49 -3.83
CA PHE A 166 -23.98 -6.44 -4.76
C PHE A 166 -25.08 -7.20 -5.49
N LYS A 167 -24.92 -7.35 -6.82
CA LYS A 167 -25.84 -8.12 -7.66
C LYS A 167 -25.02 -8.96 -8.63
N GLU A 168 -25.14 -10.28 -8.55
CA GLU A 168 -24.47 -11.21 -9.48
C GLU A 168 -22.94 -10.96 -9.62
N GLY A 169 -22.29 -10.53 -8.54
CA GLY A 169 -20.85 -10.20 -8.52
C GLY A 169 -20.50 -8.80 -9.04
N GLU A 170 -21.49 -8.01 -9.48
CA GLU A 170 -21.33 -6.58 -9.73
C GLU A 170 -21.21 -5.82 -8.41
N ARG A 171 -20.33 -4.81 -8.44
CA ARG A 171 -20.06 -3.92 -7.32
C ARG A 171 -20.23 -2.45 -7.78
N PRO A 172 -21.48 -1.95 -7.81
CA PRO A 172 -21.76 -0.64 -8.37
C PRO A 172 -21.21 0.49 -7.48
N PRO A 173 -20.98 1.71 -8.01
CA PRO A 173 -20.48 2.85 -7.23
C PRO A 173 -21.29 3.18 -5.98
N ILE A 174 -22.60 2.92 -6.01
CA ILE A 174 -23.48 3.12 -4.85
C ILE A 174 -23.10 2.25 -3.64
N ALA A 175 -22.51 1.07 -3.86
CA ALA A 175 -22.02 0.22 -2.78
C ALA A 175 -20.92 0.94 -2.00
N GLU A 176 -20.01 1.63 -2.69
CA GLU A 176 -18.96 2.42 -2.05
C GLU A 176 -19.55 3.54 -1.20
N PHE A 177 -20.42 4.37 -1.79
CA PHE A 177 -21.07 5.47 -1.06
C PHE A 177 -21.91 5.02 0.14
N ALA A 178 -22.68 3.94 -0.01
CA ALA A 178 -23.53 3.44 1.07
C ALA A 178 -22.69 3.03 2.29
N CYS A 179 -21.55 2.37 2.06
CA CYS A 179 -20.60 2.07 3.13
C CYS A 179 -20.00 3.35 3.74
N VAL A 180 -19.65 4.35 2.93
CA VAL A 180 -19.08 5.62 3.41
C VAL A 180 -20.02 6.30 4.40
N GLU A 181 -21.32 6.35 4.10
CA GLU A 181 -22.31 6.94 4.99
C GLU A 181 -22.48 6.15 6.30
N ARG A 182 -22.44 4.81 6.25
CA ARG A 182 -22.43 3.96 7.45
C ARG A 182 -21.20 4.22 8.31
N ALA A 183 -20.02 4.25 7.69
CA ALA A 183 -18.77 4.56 8.36
C ALA A 183 -18.80 5.96 9.00
N ARG A 184 -19.34 6.95 8.28
CA ARG A 184 -19.52 8.32 8.79
C ARG A 184 -20.37 8.35 10.05
N GLN A 185 -21.51 7.67 10.05
CA GLN A 185 -22.38 7.58 11.22
C GLN A 185 -21.65 6.93 12.42
N MET A 186 -20.88 5.87 12.19
CA MET A 186 -20.08 5.24 13.24
C MET A 186 -19.03 6.20 13.81
N ALA A 187 -18.27 6.89 12.95
CA ALA A 187 -17.27 7.87 13.39
C ALA A 187 -17.88 8.96 14.28
N PHE A 188 -19.04 9.51 13.90
CA PHE A 188 -19.72 10.54 14.69
C PHE A 188 -20.31 10.02 16.00
N LYS A 189 -20.87 8.80 16.02
CA LYS A 189 -21.47 8.22 17.22
C LYS A 189 -20.43 7.81 18.26
N THR A 190 -19.31 7.22 17.83
CA THR A 190 -18.34 6.60 18.75
C THR A 190 -17.05 7.41 18.92
N GLY A 191 -16.75 8.33 18.00
CA GLY A 191 -15.46 9.04 17.96
C GLY A 191 -14.30 8.20 17.44
N VAL A 192 -14.55 6.98 16.94
CA VAL A 192 -13.51 6.12 16.39
C VAL A 192 -12.85 6.76 15.16
N LYS A 193 -11.53 6.61 15.03
CA LYS A 193 -10.82 7.03 13.81
C LYS A 193 -11.12 6.05 12.68
N ILE A 194 -11.39 6.58 11.49
CA ILE A 194 -11.70 5.79 10.30
C ILE A 194 -10.73 6.10 9.16
N HIS A 195 -10.39 5.06 8.41
CA HIS A 195 -9.74 5.14 7.12
C HIS A 195 -10.48 4.31 6.08
N LEU A 196 -10.71 4.88 4.91
CA LEU A 196 -11.39 4.24 3.79
C LEU A 196 -10.35 3.88 2.73
N THR A 197 -10.19 2.60 2.44
CA THR A 197 -9.13 2.15 1.54
C THR A 197 -9.53 2.18 0.08
N HIS A 198 -8.53 2.30 -0.80
CA HIS A 198 -8.60 2.16 -2.25
C HIS A 198 -9.89 2.70 -2.87
N ILE A 199 -10.20 3.96 -2.57
CA ILE A 199 -11.43 4.60 -3.04
C ILE A 199 -11.43 4.68 -4.57
N THR A 200 -12.61 4.60 -5.18
CA THR A 200 -12.74 4.67 -6.64
C THR A 200 -13.48 5.91 -7.14
N LEU A 201 -14.06 6.68 -6.21
CA LEU A 201 -14.90 7.84 -6.50
C LEU A 201 -14.28 9.10 -5.91
N SER A 202 -14.22 10.18 -6.70
CA SER A 202 -13.75 11.48 -6.19
C SER A 202 -14.65 12.01 -5.08
N GLN A 203 -15.95 11.74 -5.17
CA GLN A 203 -16.93 12.12 -4.17
C GLN A 203 -16.70 11.44 -2.83
N THR A 204 -16.12 10.22 -2.80
CA THR A 204 -15.71 9.59 -1.54
C THR A 204 -14.61 10.40 -0.87
N ALA A 205 -13.62 10.89 -1.64
CA ALA A 205 -12.56 11.75 -1.12
C ALA A 205 -13.12 13.08 -0.56
N GLU A 206 -14.11 13.66 -1.24
CA GLU A 206 -14.79 14.89 -0.79
C GLU A 206 -15.62 14.64 0.48
N ALA A 207 -16.42 13.57 0.49
CA ALA A 207 -17.31 13.23 1.59
C ALA A 207 -16.55 12.86 2.88
N ALA A 208 -15.36 12.25 2.77
CA ALA A 208 -14.54 11.82 3.90
C ALA A 208 -13.87 12.98 4.67
N ARG A 209 -13.84 14.19 4.09
CA ARG A 209 -13.10 15.33 4.64
C ARG A 209 -13.55 15.66 6.06
N GLY A 210 -12.57 15.75 6.96
CA GLY A 210 -12.78 16.18 8.34
C GLY A 210 -13.12 15.08 9.34
N TRP A 211 -13.47 13.87 8.89
CA TRP A 211 -13.82 12.76 9.79
C TRP A 211 -13.13 11.43 9.48
N ALA A 212 -12.64 11.22 8.26
CA ALA A 212 -11.85 10.05 7.87
C ALA A 212 -10.64 10.43 7.02
N THR A 213 -9.72 9.48 6.85
CA THR A 213 -8.68 9.54 5.82
C THR A 213 -8.99 8.59 4.68
N VAL A 214 -8.49 8.86 3.48
CA VAL A 214 -8.67 7.99 2.30
C VAL A 214 -7.36 7.66 1.58
N ASP A 215 -7.27 6.47 1.01
CA ASP A 215 -6.21 6.13 0.06
C ASP A 215 -6.76 5.81 -1.33
N ALA A 216 -5.94 6.06 -2.35
CA ALA A 216 -6.20 5.67 -3.73
C ALA A 216 -5.03 4.88 -4.30
N THR A 217 -5.32 3.95 -5.20
CA THR A 217 -4.33 3.01 -5.73
C THR A 217 -3.84 3.40 -7.13
N PRO A 218 -2.64 2.95 -7.54
CA PRO A 218 -2.16 3.14 -8.91
C PRO A 218 -3.18 2.69 -9.95
N HIS A 219 -3.83 1.55 -9.74
CA HIS A 219 -4.77 0.98 -10.71
C HIS A 219 -6.07 1.79 -10.78
N HIS A 220 -6.60 2.31 -9.67
CA HIS A 220 -7.77 3.18 -9.73
C HIS A 220 -7.47 4.58 -10.29
N LEU A 221 -6.22 5.04 -10.23
CA LEU A 221 -5.80 6.34 -10.78
C LEU A 221 -5.44 6.28 -12.27
N LEU A 222 -4.91 5.15 -12.74
CA LEU A 222 -4.31 5.02 -14.07
C LEU A 222 -5.09 4.10 -15.00
N LEU A 223 -5.82 3.12 -14.46
CA LEU A 223 -6.57 2.14 -15.24
C LEU A 223 -8.07 2.39 -15.15
N ASP A 224 -8.76 2.15 -16.26
CA ASP A 224 -10.21 2.18 -16.39
C ASP A 224 -10.67 0.98 -17.22
N VAL A 225 -11.98 0.78 -17.30
CA VAL A 225 -12.58 -0.33 -18.07
C VAL A 225 -12.26 -0.30 -19.57
N GLU A 226 -11.78 0.83 -20.11
CA GLU A 226 -11.45 0.95 -21.53
C GLU A 226 -9.99 0.64 -21.81
N ASN A 227 -9.07 1.04 -20.94
CA ASN A 227 -7.63 0.85 -21.12
C ASN A 227 -7.06 -0.42 -20.44
N CYS A 228 -7.85 -1.12 -19.64
CA CYS A 228 -7.51 -2.40 -19.03
C CYS A 228 -8.64 -3.40 -19.23
N ARG A 229 -8.48 -4.30 -20.22
CA ARG A 229 -9.54 -5.22 -20.67
C ARG A 229 -9.28 -6.70 -20.37
N ASP A 230 -8.09 -7.03 -19.85
CA ASP A 230 -7.78 -8.41 -19.49
C ASP A 230 -8.70 -8.87 -18.34
N ARG A 231 -9.54 -9.87 -18.61
CA ARG A 231 -10.56 -10.37 -17.67
C ARG A 231 -9.96 -10.78 -16.32
N GLY A 232 -8.73 -11.27 -16.32
CA GLY A 232 -8.02 -11.67 -15.11
C GLY A 232 -7.20 -10.53 -14.55
N LEU A 233 -6.18 -10.08 -15.27
CA LEU A 233 -5.16 -9.15 -14.78
C LEU A 233 -5.73 -7.79 -14.38
N CYS A 234 -6.86 -7.37 -14.96
CA CYS A 234 -7.57 -6.14 -14.58
C CYS A 234 -8.65 -6.37 -13.51
N HIS A 235 -8.90 -7.62 -13.10
CA HIS A 235 -9.89 -7.96 -12.09
C HIS A 235 -9.40 -7.57 -10.70
N VAL A 236 -10.10 -6.60 -10.10
CA VAL A 236 -9.83 -6.06 -8.76
C VAL A 236 -11.17 -5.65 -8.12
N ASN A 237 -11.17 -5.52 -6.79
CA ASN A 237 -12.27 -5.01 -6.00
C ASN A 237 -11.73 -3.86 -5.12
N PRO A 238 -12.36 -2.67 -5.11
CA PRO A 238 -13.50 -2.27 -5.94
C PRO A 238 -13.19 -2.30 -7.44
N ARG A 239 -14.22 -2.31 -8.29
CA ARG A 239 -14.01 -2.44 -9.75
C ARG A 239 -13.33 -1.21 -10.34
N LEU A 240 -12.50 -1.40 -11.36
CA LEU A 240 -12.09 -0.32 -12.25
C LEU A 240 -13.34 0.39 -12.78
N ARG A 241 -13.30 1.73 -12.80
CA ARG A 241 -14.44 2.58 -13.17
C ARG A 241 -14.34 3.05 -14.61
N THR A 242 -15.33 3.81 -15.07
CA THR A 242 -15.30 4.45 -16.39
C THR A 242 -14.16 5.46 -16.50
N PRO A 243 -13.69 5.79 -17.71
CA PRO A 243 -12.63 6.79 -17.89
C PRO A 243 -12.98 8.14 -17.26
N GLU A 244 -14.25 8.54 -17.29
CA GLU A 244 -14.72 9.79 -16.69
C GLU A 244 -14.54 9.78 -15.16
N MET A 245 -14.95 8.68 -14.51
CA MET A 245 -14.82 8.52 -13.06
C MET A 245 -13.35 8.46 -12.63
N ARG A 246 -12.52 7.70 -13.36
CA ARG A 246 -11.06 7.66 -13.15
C ARG A 246 -10.45 9.06 -13.24
N LYS A 247 -10.79 9.84 -14.29
CA LYS A 247 -10.29 11.21 -14.46
C LYS A 247 -10.69 12.11 -13.29
N ARG A 248 -11.92 11.99 -12.80
CA ARG A 248 -12.38 12.73 -11.60
C ARG A 248 -11.59 12.32 -10.35
N LEU A 249 -11.35 11.03 -10.13
CA LEU A 249 -10.52 10.55 -9.02
C LEU A 249 -9.07 11.08 -9.12
N LEU A 250 -8.48 11.07 -10.33
CA LEU A 250 -7.15 11.61 -10.56
C LEU A 250 -7.08 13.12 -10.29
N ALA A 251 -8.13 13.87 -10.65
CA ALA A 251 -8.22 15.30 -10.34
C ALA A 251 -8.31 15.54 -8.82
N ALA A 252 -9.11 14.74 -8.09
CA ALA A 252 -9.20 14.80 -6.64
C ALA A 252 -7.87 14.43 -5.95
N PHE A 253 -7.16 13.44 -6.50
CA PHE A 253 -5.81 13.07 -6.05
C PHE A 253 -4.83 14.23 -6.23
N ALA A 254 -4.81 14.85 -7.41
CA ALA A 254 -3.94 15.98 -7.74
C ALA A 254 -4.27 17.24 -6.92
N SER A 255 -5.53 17.48 -6.57
CA SER A 255 -5.95 18.61 -5.74
C SER A 255 -5.67 18.44 -4.23
N GLY A 256 -5.14 17.28 -3.82
CA GLY A 256 -4.81 17.00 -2.42
C GLY A 256 -6.01 16.56 -1.57
N LEU A 257 -7.10 16.10 -2.19
CA LEU A 257 -8.22 15.50 -1.46
C LEU A 257 -7.90 14.10 -0.95
N VAL A 258 -7.02 13.36 -1.63
CA VAL A 258 -6.55 12.03 -1.20
C VAL A 258 -5.40 12.15 -0.20
N ASP A 259 -5.46 11.35 0.87
CA ASP A 259 -4.49 11.41 1.96
C ASP A 259 -3.29 10.51 1.72
N ILE A 260 -3.51 9.31 1.18
CA ILE A 260 -2.47 8.28 1.05
C ILE A 260 -2.51 7.68 -0.35
N TYR A 261 -1.34 7.33 -0.88
CA TYR A 261 -1.20 6.45 -2.03
C TYR A 261 -0.79 5.08 -1.52
N ALA A 262 -1.55 4.03 -1.85
CA ALA A 262 -1.29 2.66 -1.42
C ALA A 262 -1.50 1.70 -2.61
N THR A 263 -0.89 0.52 -2.61
CA THR A 263 -0.94 -0.32 -3.82
C THR A 263 -2.13 -1.25 -3.89
N ASP A 264 -2.62 -1.69 -2.73
CA ASP A 264 -3.47 -2.88 -2.64
C ASP A 264 -2.79 -4.05 -3.39
N HIS A 265 -1.51 -4.26 -3.09
CA HIS A 265 -0.73 -5.32 -3.72
C HIS A 265 -1.27 -6.69 -3.31
N ALA A 266 -1.96 -7.34 -4.23
CA ALA A 266 -2.78 -8.52 -3.95
C ALA A 266 -2.48 -9.68 -4.92
N PRO A 267 -1.33 -10.36 -4.80
CA PRO A 267 -0.92 -11.40 -5.73
C PRO A 267 -1.83 -12.61 -5.78
N HIS A 268 -1.83 -13.21 -6.97
CA HIS A 268 -2.40 -14.50 -7.35
C HIS A 268 -1.47 -15.15 -8.37
N THR A 269 -1.57 -16.47 -8.56
CA THR A 269 -0.79 -17.11 -9.62
C THR A 269 -1.35 -16.71 -10.99
N LEU A 270 -0.51 -16.77 -12.03
CA LEU A 270 -1.00 -16.50 -13.39
C LEU A 270 -2.09 -17.50 -13.80
N GLU A 271 -1.98 -18.76 -13.39
CA GLU A 271 -2.98 -19.79 -13.60
C GLU A 271 -4.35 -19.38 -13.01
N GLU A 272 -4.38 -18.91 -11.76
CA GLU A 272 -5.61 -18.42 -11.14
C GLU A 272 -6.19 -17.23 -11.90
N LYS A 273 -5.35 -16.27 -12.29
CA LYS A 273 -5.78 -15.11 -13.10
C LYS A 273 -6.26 -15.50 -14.50
N ARG A 274 -5.89 -16.67 -15.02
CA ARG A 274 -6.33 -17.19 -16.33
C ARG A 274 -7.49 -18.19 -16.24
N SER A 275 -7.93 -18.53 -15.03
CA SER A 275 -9.07 -19.43 -14.81
C SER A 275 -10.40 -18.83 -15.29
N GLU A 276 -11.46 -19.64 -15.31
CA GLU A 276 -12.80 -19.20 -15.69
C GLU A 276 -13.40 -18.17 -14.71
N ALA A 277 -12.97 -18.19 -13.45
CA ALA A 277 -13.42 -17.29 -12.40
C ALA A 277 -12.20 -16.63 -11.71
N PRO A 278 -11.50 -15.72 -12.39
CA PRO A 278 -10.24 -15.20 -11.91
C PRO A 278 -10.44 -14.37 -10.62
N PRO A 279 -9.61 -14.57 -9.59
CA PRO A 279 -9.76 -13.85 -8.34
C PRO A 279 -9.36 -12.38 -8.45
N PRO A 280 -9.95 -11.48 -7.64
CA PRO A 280 -9.62 -10.06 -7.64
C PRO A 280 -8.26 -9.81 -6.97
N GLY A 281 -7.44 -8.98 -7.59
CA GLY A 281 -6.15 -8.58 -7.05
C GLY A 281 -5.14 -8.21 -8.14
N ILE A 282 -4.29 -7.22 -7.84
CA ILE A 282 -3.31 -6.64 -8.76
C ILE A 282 -1.93 -6.60 -8.09
N CYS A 283 -0.89 -6.88 -8.86
CA CYS A 283 0.49 -6.69 -8.45
C CYS A 283 1.04 -5.37 -9.02
N SER A 284 1.43 -4.45 -8.14
CA SER A 284 2.02 -3.17 -8.57
C SER A 284 3.08 -2.58 -7.63
N LEU A 285 3.45 -3.28 -6.55
CA LEU A 285 4.31 -2.77 -5.48
C LEU A 285 5.68 -2.34 -5.99
N ASP A 286 6.30 -3.16 -6.83
CA ASP A 286 7.62 -2.93 -7.46
C ASP A 286 7.68 -1.65 -8.30
N VAL A 287 6.55 -1.17 -8.83
CA VAL A 287 6.50 -0.05 -9.78
C VAL A 287 5.67 1.13 -9.29
N ALA A 288 5.01 1.02 -8.13
CA ALA A 288 4.10 2.03 -7.61
C ALA A 288 4.74 3.42 -7.49
N LEU A 289 5.96 3.49 -6.94
CA LEU A 289 6.70 4.76 -6.87
C LEU A 289 7.01 5.31 -8.27
N SER A 290 7.38 4.46 -9.21
CA SER A 290 7.69 4.87 -10.59
C SER A 290 6.44 5.39 -11.32
N LEU A 291 5.29 4.78 -11.08
CA LEU A 291 4.00 5.24 -11.62
C LEU A 291 3.61 6.61 -11.04
N LEU A 292 3.83 6.82 -9.74
CA LEU A 292 3.59 8.11 -9.08
C LEU A 292 4.58 9.19 -9.54
N LEU A 293 5.85 8.84 -9.73
CA LEU A 293 6.86 9.75 -10.30
C LEU A 293 6.57 10.09 -11.77
N THR A 294 5.90 9.22 -12.53
CA THR A 294 5.38 9.57 -13.86
C THR A 294 4.35 10.70 -13.79
N LEU A 295 3.45 10.70 -12.79
CA LEU A 295 2.51 11.80 -12.59
C LEU A 295 3.25 13.10 -12.24
N TRP A 296 4.30 13.03 -11.44
CA TRP A 296 5.16 14.18 -11.17
C TRP A 296 5.85 14.70 -12.44
N LYS A 297 6.46 13.82 -13.23
CA LYS A 297 7.10 14.19 -14.50
C LYS A 297 6.14 14.88 -15.47
N ARG A 298 4.86 14.45 -15.47
CA ARG A 298 3.80 15.03 -16.30
C ARG A 298 3.19 16.32 -15.72
N GLY A 299 3.64 16.78 -14.56
CA GLY A 299 3.12 17.99 -13.91
C GLY A 299 1.76 17.82 -13.24
N VAL A 300 1.28 16.58 -13.05
CA VAL A 300 -0.01 16.29 -12.40
C VAL A 300 0.08 16.46 -10.88
N VAL A 301 1.23 16.13 -10.30
CA VAL A 301 1.53 16.29 -8.87
C VAL A 301 2.91 16.90 -8.69
N THR A 302 3.18 17.51 -7.54
CA THR A 302 4.53 17.98 -7.20
C THR A 302 5.37 16.85 -6.58
N LEU A 303 6.69 17.02 -6.51
CA LEU A 303 7.53 16.08 -5.77
C LEU A 303 7.22 16.08 -4.26
N SER A 304 6.76 17.21 -3.72
CA SER A 304 6.23 17.29 -2.35
C SER A 304 5.01 16.39 -2.17
N ASP A 305 4.13 16.32 -3.17
CA ASP A 305 2.97 15.43 -3.13
C ASP A 305 3.38 13.97 -3.16
N VAL A 306 4.34 13.57 -4.01
CA VAL A 306 4.86 12.19 -4.06
C VAL A 306 5.31 11.74 -2.67
N VAL A 307 6.16 12.52 -2.01
CA VAL A 307 6.68 12.19 -0.68
C VAL A 307 5.61 12.29 0.40
N ARG A 308 4.70 13.26 0.29
CA ARG A 308 3.55 13.40 1.22
C ARG A 308 2.65 12.17 1.16
N LEU A 309 2.23 11.77 -0.03
CA LEU A 309 1.22 10.74 -0.28
C LEU A 309 1.75 9.32 -0.03
N TYR A 310 3.01 9.04 -0.35
CA TYR A 310 3.55 7.67 -0.31
C TYR A 310 4.68 7.45 0.70
N SER A 311 5.05 8.47 1.48
CA SER A 311 5.99 8.32 2.59
C SER A 311 5.45 8.94 3.88
N HIS A 312 5.31 10.28 3.95
CA HIS A 312 5.05 10.97 5.22
C HIS A 312 3.66 10.68 5.81
N ARG A 313 2.59 10.71 4.99
CA ARG A 313 1.22 10.45 5.47
C ARG A 313 1.01 8.99 5.86
N PRO A 314 1.43 7.99 5.07
CA PRO A 314 1.34 6.61 5.51
C PRO A 314 2.31 6.28 6.67
N ALA A 315 3.47 6.93 6.78
CA ALA A 315 4.31 6.82 8.00
C ALA A 315 3.57 7.31 9.25
N ARG A 316 2.88 8.47 9.17
CA ARG A 316 2.05 8.99 10.27
C ARG A 316 0.88 8.06 10.60
N PHE A 317 0.32 7.38 9.60
CA PHE A 317 -0.77 6.44 9.81
C PHE A 317 -0.38 5.29 10.77
N PHE A 318 0.87 4.84 10.71
CA PHE A 318 1.44 3.80 11.58
C PHE A 318 2.39 4.32 12.67
N ASP A 319 2.40 5.63 12.94
CA ASP A 319 3.30 6.28 13.90
C ASP A 319 4.79 5.94 13.69
N LEU A 320 5.22 5.87 12.42
CA LEU A 320 6.58 5.55 12.01
C LEU A 320 7.42 6.81 11.78
N GLN A 321 8.70 6.73 12.15
CA GLN A 321 9.71 7.74 11.82
C GLN A 321 10.55 7.29 10.62
N ILE A 322 10.15 7.73 9.42
CA ILE A 322 10.93 7.51 8.19
C ILE A 322 11.88 8.69 8.01
N ASP A 323 13.09 8.55 8.55
CA ASP A 323 14.13 9.57 8.46
C ASP A 323 15.28 9.10 7.55
N VAL A 324 15.53 9.88 6.50
CA VAL A 324 16.63 9.68 5.55
C VAL A 324 17.98 9.65 6.27
N LYS A 325 18.17 10.47 7.32
CA LYS A 325 19.41 10.50 8.12
C LYS A 325 19.59 9.24 8.96
N LYS A 326 18.50 8.62 9.40
CA LYS A 326 18.51 7.30 10.06
C LYS A 326 18.60 6.14 9.08
N GLY A 327 18.75 6.43 7.79
CA GLY A 327 18.98 5.43 6.75
C GLY A 327 17.71 4.77 6.21
N TYR A 328 16.55 5.43 6.33
CA TYR A 328 15.30 5.02 5.69
C TYR A 328 15.06 5.87 4.44
N PHE A 329 15.56 5.40 3.30
CA PHE A 329 15.49 6.15 2.04
C PHE A 329 15.46 5.22 0.84
N THR A 330 15.02 5.76 -0.30
CA THR A 330 15.18 5.14 -1.61
C THR A 330 15.95 6.07 -2.54
N VAL A 331 16.70 5.48 -3.46
CA VAL A 331 17.42 6.18 -4.52
C VAL A 331 16.73 5.82 -5.83
N VAL A 332 16.27 6.82 -6.57
CA VAL A 332 15.67 6.64 -7.89
C VAL A 332 16.61 7.17 -8.97
N ARG A 333 16.71 6.46 -10.09
CA ARG A 333 17.33 6.92 -11.32
C ARG A 333 16.27 7.62 -12.17
N LEU A 334 16.51 8.89 -12.50
CA LEU A 334 15.59 9.77 -13.22
C LEU A 334 15.58 9.47 -14.72
N GLU A 335 15.05 8.31 -15.09
CA GLU A 335 14.93 7.82 -16.47
C GLU A 335 13.53 7.27 -16.75
N GLU A 336 13.16 7.21 -18.02
CA GLU A 336 11.98 6.47 -18.46
C GLU A 336 12.31 5.00 -18.67
N PHE A 337 11.33 4.14 -18.39
CA PHE A 337 11.41 2.74 -18.70
C PHE A 337 10.04 2.16 -19.01
N THR A 338 10.02 0.95 -19.56
CA THR A 338 8.78 0.20 -19.81
C THR A 338 8.58 -0.78 -18.68
N VAL A 339 7.40 -0.77 -18.06
CA VAL A 339 7.02 -1.74 -17.04
C VAL A 339 6.94 -3.13 -17.67
N ARG A 340 7.62 -4.09 -17.03
CA ARG A 340 7.62 -5.50 -17.40
C ARG A 340 7.43 -6.32 -16.13
N GLY A 341 6.33 -7.07 -16.05
CA GLY A 341 6.01 -7.88 -14.86
C GLY A 341 7.07 -8.95 -14.58
N GLU A 342 7.72 -9.47 -15.63
CA GLU A 342 8.81 -10.45 -15.51
C GLU A 342 10.03 -9.91 -14.73
N GLU A 343 10.24 -8.59 -14.71
CA GLU A 343 11.34 -7.94 -13.98
C GLU A 343 11.03 -7.71 -12.49
N PHE A 344 9.79 -7.96 -12.03
CA PHE A 344 9.42 -7.71 -10.64
C PHE A 344 10.23 -8.60 -9.70
N ALA A 345 10.55 -8.11 -8.50
CA ALA A 345 11.33 -8.85 -7.52
C ALA A 345 10.47 -9.82 -6.69
N GLY A 346 9.19 -9.51 -6.49
CA GLY A 346 8.25 -10.37 -5.74
C GLY A 346 7.91 -11.68 -6.42
N THR A 347 7.07 -12.50 -5.79
CA THR A 347 6.60 -13.76 -6.38
C THR A 347 5.71 -13.50 -7.60
N CYS A 348 4.94 -12.41 -7.58
CA CYS A 348 4.11 -12.03 -8.70
C CYS A 348 4.91 -11.45 -9.88
N LYS A 349 4.85 -12.12 -11.03
CA LYS A 349 5.57 -11.74 -12.28
C LYS A 349 4.66 -11.20 -13.38
N HIS A 350 3.47 -10.69 -13.04
CA HIS A 350 2.51 -10.17 -14.00
C HIS A 350 1.77 -8.97 -13.42
N THR A 351 1.34 -8.06 -14.29
CA THR A 351 0.68 -6.82 -13.88
C THR A 351 -0.19 -6.29 -15.02
N PRO A 352 -1.33 -5.63 -14.74
CA PRO A 352 -2.07 -4.91 -15.76
C PRO A 352 -1.32 -3.68 -16.31
N PHE A 353 -0.21 -3.29 -15.68
CA PHE A 353 0.66 -2.22 -16.15
C PHE A 353 1.70 -2.66 -17.20
N GLU A 354 1.60 -3.89 -17.73
CA GLU A 354 2.52 -4.39 -18.75
C GLU A 354 2.61 -3.41 -19.93
N GLY A 355 3.83 -3.02 -20.32
CA GLY A 355 4.05 -2.07 -21.40
C GLY A 355 3.89 -0.59 -21.05
N PHE A 356 3.45 -0.23 -19.83
CA PHE A 356 3.34 1.18 -19.42
C PHE A 356 4.70 1.88 -19.41
N LYS A 357 4.74 3.14 -19.87
CA LYS A 357 5.92 4.00 -19.73
C LYS A 357 5.94 4.65 -18.34
N ALA A 358 6.85 4.18 -17.50
CA ALA A 358 7.07 4.69 -16.16
C ALA A 358 8.33 5.58 -16.09
N PHE A 359 8.45 6.40 -15.05
CA PHE A 359 9.58 7.29 -14.84
C PHE A 359 10.12 7.18 -13.42
N GLY A 360 11.44 7.26 -13.26
CA GLY A 360 12.07 7.18 -11.94
C GLY A 360 12.23 5.74 -11.48
N ARG A 361 13.14 4.99 -12.12
CA ARG A 361 13.40 3.58 -11.77
C ARG A 361 14.10 3.52 -10.40
N VAL A 362 13.61 2.69 -9.49
CA VAL A 362 14.26 2.48 -8.20
C VAL A 362 15.63 1.84 -8.43
N PHE A 363 16.66 2.50 -7.91
CA PHE A 363 18.04 2.06 -8.00
C PHE A 363 18.53 1.41 -6.71
N ALA A 364 18.13 1.91 -5.55
CA ALA A 364 18.48 1.32 -4.27
C ALA A 364 17.46 1.64 -3.18
N THR A 365 17.32 0.75 -2.20
CA THR A 365 16.44 0.95 -1.03
C THR A 365 17.19 0.60 0.24
N SER A 366 17.17 1.53 1.19
CA SER A 366 17.84 1.43 2.47
C SER A 366 16.84 1.42 3.61
N VAL A 367 17.01 0.47 4.54
CA VAL A 367 16.21 0.34 5.76
C VAL A 367 17.16 0.30 6.95
N GLY A 368 17.02 1.26 7.87
CA GLY A 368 17.88 1.34 9.06
C GLY A 368 19.38 1.48 8.75
N GLY A 369 19.73 2.12 7.62
CA GLY A 369 21.12 2.37 7.22
C GLY A 369 21.80 1.22 6.47
N ARG A 370 21.07 0.16 6.15
CA ARG A 370 21.54 -0.96 5.31
C ARG A 370 20.78 -1.00 4.00
N ILE A 371 21.50 -1.27 2.90
CA ILE A 371 20.91 -1.38 1.57
C ILE A 371 20.48 -2.82 1.33
N TYR A 372 19.18 -3.03 1.14
CA TYR A 372 18.57 -4.33 0.91
C TYR A 372 18.09 -4.54 -0.52
N PHE A 373 18.09 -3.50 -1.33
CA PHE A 373 17.91 -3.58 -2.77
C PHE A 373 18.90 -2.67 -3.48
N LYS A 374 19.53 -3.16 -4.57
CA LYS A 374 20.37 -2.33 -5.43
C LYS A 374 20.41 -2.88 -6.85
N ASN A 375 20.07 -2.05 -7.83
CA ASN A 375 20.24 -2.31 -9.26
C ASN A 375 19.65 -3.67 -9.72
N GLY A 376 18.47 -4.02 -9.23
CA GLY A 376 17.78 -5.28 -9.54
C GLY A 376 18.03 -6.42 -8.55
N ASP A 377 19.09 -6.33 -7.74
CA ASP A 377 19.40 -7.35 -6.75
C ASP A 377 18.74 -7.06 -5.40
N VAL A 378 18.06 -8.06 -4.84
CA VAL A 378 17.52 -8.04 -3.48
C VAL A 378 18.46 -8.83 -2.56
N TYR A 379 18.88 -8.21 -1.46
CA TYR A 379 19.76 -8.82 -0.47
C TYR A 379 18.97 -9.18 0.79
N MET A 380 18.20 -10.26 0.76
CA MET A 380 17.51 -10.72 1.97
C MET A 380 18.55 -11.20 3.01
N ILE A 381 18.28 -10.94 4.30
CA ILE A 381 19.01 -11.61 5.36
C ILE A 381 18.63 -13.09 5.29
N ASN A 382 19.61 -13.99 5.41
CA ASN A 382 19.31 -15.39 5.71
C ASN A 382 18.71 -15.42 7.11
N ILE A 383 17.38 -15.33 7.21
CA ILE A 383 16.61 -15.59 8.43
C ILE A 383 16.73 -17.07 8.74
#